data_AF-A0A642KS33-F1
#
_entry.id   AF-A0A642KS33-F1
#
_cell.length_a   1.000
_cell.length_b   1.000
_cell.length_c   1.000
_cell.angle_alpha   90.00
_cell.angle_beta   90.00
_cell.angle_gamma   90.00
#
_symmetry.space_group_name_H-M   'P 1'
#
loop_
_entity.id
_entity.type
_entity.pdbx_description
1 polymer ?
#
loop_
_entity_poly.entity_id
_entity_poly.type
_entity_poly.pdbx_seq_one_letter_code
_entity_poly.pdbx_strand_id
1 'polypeptide(L)'
;MIEIQNVSNTTLDDLVNMLLDEKKQPFKIYVPKFTQLFASSHEDIANDYAMLAFAGQKLNEVADEFSYYYVPPSDHDSVLFEVKAKDIRRLAEVILFISTGYNNEAENEETDYSGEVYDFIEKVEKRKINPICPDFIEDYQDHVVTDEGNNE
;
A
#
# COMPACT_ATOMS: atom_id res chain seq x y z
N MET A 1 11.83 5.61 -11.22
CA MET A 1 11.66 4.84 -9.95
C MET A 1 10.99 5.76 -8.95
N ILE A 2 9.95 5.28 -8.27
CA ILE A 2 9.10 6.08 -7.39
C ILE A 2 9.12 5.46 -6.00
N GLU A 3 9.50 6.25 -5.00
CA GLU A 3 9.48 5.89 -3.58
C GLU A 3 8.30 6.62 -2.94
N ILE A 4 7.29 5.90 -2.44
CA ILE A 4 6.03 6.50 -1.98
C ILE A 4 6.25 7.56 -0.90
N GLN A 5 7.16 7.32 0.05
CA GLN A 5 7.48 8.26 1.12
C GLN A 5 8.03 9.60 0.60
N ASN A 6 8.63 9.64 -0.59
CA ASN A 6 9.20 10.85 -1.18
C ASN A 6 8.19 11.65 -2.02
N VAL A 7 6.98 11.13 -2.23
CA VAL A 7 5.96 11.76 -3.08
C VAL A 7 5.21 12.89 -2.37
N SER A 8 5.17 12.94 -1.03
CA SER A 8 4.40 13.93 -0.26
C SER A 8 4.66 15.39 -0.60
N ASN A 9 5.88 15.72 -1.01
CA ASN A 9 6.28 17.08 -1.37
C ASN A 9 6.04 17.40 -2.86
N THR A 10 5.35 16.52 -3.58
CA THR A 10 5.15 16.59 -5.04
C THR A 10 3.71 16.92 -5.35
N THR A 11 3.46 17.84 -6.29
CA THR A 11 2.09 18.10 -6.75
C THR A 11 1.64 17.01 -7.73
N LEU A 12 0.33 16.88 -7.94
CA LEU A 12 -0.21 15.96 -8.94
C LEU A 12 0.41 16.21 -10.33
N ASP A 13 0.52 17.48 -10.75
CA ASP A 13 1.06 17.83 -12.07
C ASP A 13 2.55 17.49 -12.18
N ASP A 14 3.34 17.67 -11.10
CA ASP A 14 4.74 17.25 -11.06
C ASP A 14 4.88 15.74 -11.21
N LEU A 15 4.02 14.97 -10.53
CA LEU A 15 4.02 13.51 -10.60
C LEU A 15 3.60 13.00 -11.98
N VAL A 16 2.61 13.63 -12.60
CA VAL A 16 2.21 13.32 -13.98
C VAL A 16 3.38 13.58 -14.95
N ASN A 17 4.05 14.72 -14.83
CA ASN A 17 5.19 15.05 -15.69
C ASN A 17 6.33 14.05 -15.49
N MET A 18 6.63 13.67 -14.24
CA MET A 18 7.63 12.65 -13.92
C MET A 18 7.33 11.31 -14.59
N LEU A 19 6.08 10.84 -14.52
CA LEU A 19 5.64 9.59 -15.14
C LEU A 19 5.68 9.64 -16.68
N LEU A 20 5.35 10.79 -17.28
CA LEU A 20 5.42 10.99 -18.74
C LEU A 20 6.86 11.04 -19.24
N ASP A 21 7.76 11.64 -18.46
CA ASP A 21 9.20 11.70 -18.76
C ASP A 21 9.87 10.33 -18.59
N GLU A 22 9.38 9.50 -17.67
CA GLU A 22 9.82 8.12 -17.50
C GLU A 22 9.28 7.23 -18.63
N LYS A 23 9.99 7.24 -19.76
CA LYS A 23 9.66 6.50 -21.00
C LYS A 23 9.65 4.97 -20.87
N LYS A 24 9.92 4.42 -19.68
CA LYS A 24 10.04 2.98 -19.44
C LYS A 24 8.94 2.51 -18.51
N GLN A 25 8.09 1.63 -19.03
CA GLN A 25 7.14 0.85 -18.26
C GLN A 25 7.58 -0.62 -18.18
N PRO A 26 7.20 -1.38 -17.14
CA PRO A 26 6.37 -0.94 -16.00
C PRO A 26 7.08 0.08 -15.10
N PHE A 27 6.31 0.99 -14.51
CA PHE A 27 6.79 1.88 -13.46
C PHE A 27 7.09 1.07 -12.21
N LYS A 28 8.22 1.36 -11.57
CA LYS A 28 8.63 0.73 -10.32
C LYS A 28 8.27 1.65 -9.16
N ILE A 29 7.31 1.20 -8.36
CA ILE A 29 6.76 1.93 -7.21
C ILE A 29 7.14 1.13 -5.97
N TYR A 30 7.94 1.74 -5.09
CA TYR A 30 8.36 1.15 -3.84
C TYR A 30 7.52 1.72 -2.69
N VAL A 31 6.90 0.83 -1.94
CA VAL A 31 6.12 1.15 -0.74
C VAL A 31 6.89 0.63 0.47
N PRO A 32 7.25 1.49 1.44
CA PRO A 32 8.07 1.08 2.56
C PRO A 32 7.26 0.20 3.52
N LYS A 33 7.97 -0.69 4.21
CA LYS A 33 7.54 -1.25 5.48
C LYS A 33 8.11 -0.41 6.61
N PHE A 34 7.30 -0.15 7.63
CA PHE A 34 7.76 0.50 8.87
C PHE A 34 8.01 -0.50 9.99
N THR A 35 7.65 -1.77 9.77
CA THR A 35 7.67 -2.81 10.80
C THR A 35 8.59 -3.97 10.45
N GLN A 36 9.06 -4.67 11.49
CA GLN A 36 9.83 -5.90 11.36
C GLN A 36 9.51 -6.86 12.50
N LEU A 37 9.40 -8.15 12.18
CA LEU A 37 9.17 -9.21 13.16
C LEU A 37 10.22 -9.17 14.27
N PHE A 38 9.78 -9.40 15.51
CA PHE A 38 10.57 -9.28 16.76
C PHE A 38 11.04 -7.87 17.13
N ALA A 39 10.84 -6.87 16.27
CA ALA A 39 11.16 -5.47 16.55
C ALA A 39 9.90 -4.58 16.69
N SER A 40 8.76 -5.04 16.19
CA SER A 40 7.47 -4.34 16.20
C SER A 40 6.38 -5.16 16.90
N SER A 41 5.29 -4.51 17.31
CA SER A 41 4.13 -5.23 17.85
C SER A 41 3.38 -5.99 16.75
N HIS A 42 2.61 -7.00 17.13
CA HIS A 42 1.75 -7.73 16.19
C HIS A 42 0.76 -6.79 15.50
N GLU A 43 0.15 -5.87 16.25
CA GLU A 43 -0.79 -4.87 15.71
C GLU A 43 -0.12 -3.95 14.68
N ASP A 44 1.09 -3.45 14.96
CA ASP A 44 1.83 -2.61 14.00
C ASP A 44 2.10 -3.40 12.72
N ILE A 45 2.57 -4.65 12.84
CA ILE A 45 2.84 -5.51 11.68
C ILE A 45 1.56 -5.74 10.88
N ALA A 46 0.45 -6.07 11.53
CA ALA A 46 -0.84 -6.23 10.87
C ALA A 46 -1.20 -4.96 10.08
N ASN A 47 -1.11 -3.78 10.71
CA ASN A 47 -1.44 -2.52 10.06
C ASN A 47 -0.58 -2.24 8.83
N ASP A 48 0.74 -2.50 8.91
CA ASP A 48 1.67 -2.34 7.80
C ASP A 48 1.25 -3.21 6.60
N TYR A 49 0.91 -4.48 6.85
CA TYR A 49 0.45 -5.41 5.82
C TYR A 49 -0.94 -5.10 5.26
N ALA A 50 -1.87 -4.57 6.08
CA ALA A 50 -3.15 -4.07 5.60
C ALA A 50 -2.98 -2.89 4.64
N MET A 51 -2.09 -1.96 4.99
CA MET A 51 -1.76 -0.81 4.14
C MET A 51 -1.07 -1.23 2.83
N LEU A 52 -0.16 -2.22 2.87
CA LEU A 52 0.47 -2.79 1.68
C LEU A 52 -0.54 -3.48 0.76
N ALA A 53 -1.43 -4.30 1.31
CA ALA A 53 -2.48 -4.98 0.56
C ALA A 53 -3.41 -3.97 -0.13
N PHE A 54 -3.79 -2.91 0.58
CA PHE A 54 -4.62 -1.84 0.06
C PHE A 54 -3.92 -1.01 -1.03
N ALA A 55 -2.65 -0.66 -0.83
CA ALA A 55 -1.84 0.05 -1.83
C ALA A 55 -1.74 -0.76 -3.13
N GLY A 56 -1.46 -2.07 -3.03
CA GLY A 56 -1.45 -2.97 -4.16
C GLY A 56 -2.80 -3.01 -4.89
N GLN A 57 -3.90 -3.10 -4.13
CA GLN A 57 -5.26 -3.08 -4.68
C GLN A 57 -5.54 -1.80 -5.49
N LYS A 58 -5.24 -0.62 -4.94
CA LYS A 58 -5.47 0.67 -5.61
C LYS A 58 -4.61 0.84 -6.86
N LEU A 59 -3.35 0.40 -6.83
CA LEU A 59 -2.47 0.43 -8.00
C LEU A 59 -2.98 -0.49 -9.11
N ASN A 60 -3.44 -1.70 -8.76
CA ASN A 60 -4.01 -2.64 -9.73
C ASN A 60 -5.29 -2.13 -10.39
N GLU A 61 -6.14 -1.38 -9.68
CA GLU A 61 -7.39 -0.82 -10.21
C GLU A 61 -7.18 0.15 -11.39
N VAL A 62 -5.98 0.72 -11.53
CA VAL A 62 -5.61 1.68 -12.58
C VAL A 62 -4.56 1.13 -13.55
N ALA A 63 -4.16 -0.13 -13.36
CA ALA A 63 -3.13 -0.79 -14.16
C ALA A 63 -3.72 -1.51 -15.39
N ASP A 64 -2.98 -1.47 -16.50
CA ASP A 64 -3.14 -2.42 -17.60
C ASP A 64 -2.43 -3.75 -17.30
N GLU A 65 -1.26 -3.70 -16.65
CA GLU A 65 -0.52 -4.86 -16.15
C GLU A 65 0.04 -4.52 -14.75
N PHE A 66 -0.11 -5.45 -13.81
CA PHE A 66 0.27 -5.28 -12.42
C PHE A 66 1.01 -6.53 -11.92
N SER A 67 2.08 -6.32 -11.17
CA SER A 67 2.74 -7.35 -10.38
C SER A 67 3.36 -6.75 -9.13
N TYR A 68 3.58 -7.59 -8.12
CA TYR A 68 4.23 -7.18 -6.87
C TYR A 68 5.26 -8.23 -6.45
N TYR A 69 6.24 -7.78 -5.67
CA TYR A 69 7.28 -8.63 -5.12
C TYR A 69 7.09 -8.68 -3.60
N TYR A 70 6.64 -9.83 -3.12
CA TYR A 70 6.37 -10.08 -1.71
C TYR A 70 7.63 -9.90 -0.85
N VAL A 71 7.44 -9.30 0.34
CA VAL A 71 8.47 -9.16 1.37
C VAL A 71 7.88 -9.68 2.70
N PRO A 72 8.51 -10.69 3.34
CA PRO A 72 7.98 -11.31 4.55
C PRO A 72 8.15 -10.44 5.80
N PRO A 73 7.41 -10.70 6.91
CA PRO A 73 7.49 -9.90 8.14
C PRO A 73 8.89 -9.83 8.74
N SER A 74 9.73 -10.84 8.49
CA SER A 74 11.13 -10.88 8.94
C SER A 74 12.04 -9.84 8.30
N ASP A 75 11.67 -9.32 7.13
CA ASP A 75 12.50 -8.47 6.29
C ASP A 75 11.96 -7.03 6.31
N HIS A 76 12.86 -6.04 6.33
CA HIS A 76 12.51 -4.61 6.43
C HIS A 76 12.60 -3.89 5.05
N ASP A 77 12.69 -4.65 3.96
CA ASP A 77 12.78 -4.07 2.62
C ASP A 77 11.42 -3.48 2.18
N SER A 78 11.48 -2.42 1.37
CA SER A 78 10.28 -1.90 0.70
C SER A 78 9.70 -2.92 -0.28
N VAL A 79 8.38 -2.98 -0.36
CA VAL A 79 7.68 -3.80 -1.35
C VAL A 79 7.72 -3.10 -2.71
N LEU A 80 8.13 -3.83 -3.74
CA LEU A 80 8.10 -3.36 -5.12
C LEU A 80 6.76 -3.73 -5.77
N PHE A 81 6.10 -2.72 -6.32
CA PHE A 81 5.01 -2.85 -7.26
C PHE A 81 5.48 -2.43 -8.66
N GLU A 82 5.24 -3.28 -9.64
CA GLU A 82 5.47 -2.99 -11.06
C GLU A 82 4.14 -2.74 -11.76
N VAL A 83 3.94 -1.49 -12.20
CA VAL A 83 2.66 -1.01 -12.75
C VAL A 83 2.84 -0.49 -14.16
N LYS A 84 2.11 -1.08 -15.11
CA LYS A 84 1.96 -0.56 -16.46
C LYS A 84 0.59 0.09 -16.56
N ALA A 85 0.51 1.34 -16.98
CA ALA A 85 -0.75 2.05 -17.13
C ALA A 85 -0.72 3.02 -18.32
N LYS A 86 -1.80 3.05 -19.09
CA LYS A 86 -2.04 4.04 -20.15
C LYS A 86 -2.55 5.36 -19.58
N ASP A 87 -3.37 5.31 -18.53
CA ASP A 87 -3.89 6.50 -17.87
C ASP A 87 -2.91 7.00 -16.80
N ILE A 88 -1.93 7.77 -17.25
CA ILE A 88 -0.86 8.30 -16.41
C ILE A 88 -1.39 9.25 -15.34
N ARG A 89 -2.44 10.03 -15.65
CA ARG A 89 -3.03 10.96 -14.69
C ARG A 89 -3.70 10.20 -13.55
N ARG A 90 -4.50 9.18 -13.87
CA ARG A 90 -5.13 8.31 -12.88
C ARG A 90 -4.10 7.57 -12.03
N LEU A 91 -3.02 7.09 -12.63
CA LEU A 91 -1.91 6.47 -11.88
C LEU A 91 -1.27 7.47 -10.91
N ALA A 92 -0.99 8.70 -11.35
CA ALA A 92 -0.44 9.75 -10.49
C ALA A 92 -1.37 10.08 -9.31
N GLU A 93 -2.69 10.19 -9.54
CA GLU A 93 -3.69 10.40 -8.49
C GLU A 93 -3.64 9.29 -7.44
N VAL A 94 -3.55 8.02 -7.87
CA VAL A 94 -3.44 6.87 -6.96
C VAL A 94 -2.13 6.88 -6.19
N ILE A 95 -1.00 7.14 -6.84
CA ILE A 95 0.31 7.21 -6.17
C ILE A 95 0.31 8.32 -5.12
N LEU A 96 -0.25 9.49 -5.44
CA LEU A 96 -0.36 10.60 -4.50
C LEU A 96 -1.26 10.24 -3.31
N PHE A 97 -2.42 9.63 -3.58
CA PHE A 97 -3.32 9.14 -2.53
C PHE A 97 -2.65 8.10 -1.63
N ILE A 98 -1.92 7.13 -2.19
CA ILE A 98 -1.16 6.17 -1.37
C ILE A 98 -0.12 6.90 -0.52
N SER A 99 0.58 7.90 -1.07
CA SER A 99 1.61 8.63 -0.34
C SER A 99 1.14 9.39 0.90
N THR A 100 -0.15 9.75 0.98
CA THR A 100 -0.71 10.41 2.17
C THR A 100 -0.76 9.45 3.37
N GLY A 101 -1.04 8.17 3.14
CA GLY A 101 -1.05 7.14 4.18
C GLY A 101 0.32 6.85 4.81
N TYR A 102 1.41 7.19 4.11
CA TYR A 102 2.79 6.89 4.52
C TYR A 102 3.57 8.14 4.95
N ASN A 103 2.92 9.31 5.01
CA ASN A 103 3.54 10.54 5.47
C ASN A 103 2.95 11.01 6.80
N ASN A 104 3.82 11.05 7.82
CA ASN A 104 3.46 11.54 9.16
C ASN A 104 3.23 13.06 9.24
N GLU A 105 3.54 13.82 8.18
CA GLU A 105 3.46 15.29 8.14
C GLU A 105 2.23 15.84 7.38
N ALA A 106 1.38 14.98 6.81
CA ALA A 106 0.19 15.42 6.09
C ALA A 106 -0.91 15.87 7.07
N GLU A 107 -0.84 17.12 7.55
CA GLU A 107 -1.86 17.83 8.33
C GLU A 107 -3.17 18.10 7.55
N ASN A 108 -3.47 17.35 6.49
CA ASN A 108 -4.74 17.50 5.78
C ASN A 108 -5.77 16.54 6.39
N GLU A 109 -6.58 17.07 7.31
CA GLU A 109 -7.73 16.42 7.96
C GLU A 109 -8.76 15.80 6.99
N GLU A 110 -8.63 15.99 5.67
CA GLU A 110 -9.63 15.58 4.67
C GLU A 110 -9.47 14.14 4.13
N THR A 111 -8.35 13.44 4.35
CA THR A 111 -8.15 12.08 3.78
C THR A 111 -8.10 11.01 4.87
N ASP A 112 -9.17 10.24 5.03
CA ASP A 112 -9.24 9.09 5.95
C ASP A 112 -8.64 7.82 5.32
N TYR A 113 -7.32 7.85 5.09
CA TYR A 113 -6.62 6.72 4.47
C TYR A 113 -6.77 5.44 5.29
N SER A 114 -6.59 5.53 6.61
CA SER A 114 -6.74 4.39 7.52
C SER A 114 -8.16 3.83 7.49
N GLY A 115 -9.19 4.68 7.49
CA GLY A 115 -10.57 4.25 7.33
C GLY A 115 -10.80 3.50 6.01
N GLU A 116 -10.24 3.97 4.89
CA GLU A 116 -10.33 3.25 3.61
C GLU A 116 -9.59 1.89 3.63
N VAL A 117 -8.45 1.80 4.31
CA VAL A 117 -7.71 0.54 4.50
C VAL A 117 -8.59 -0.47 5.24
N TYR A 118 -9.15 -0.10 6.39
CA TYR A 118 -9.99 -1.00 7.17
C TYR A 118 -11.31 -1.36 6.46
N ASP A 119 -11.91 -0.41 5.73
CA ASP A 119 -13.06 -0.68 4.86
C ASP A 119 -12.73 -1.71 3.78
N PHE A 120 -11.51 -1.67 3.22
CA PHE A 120 -11.04 -2.65 2.25
C PHE A 120 -10.87 -4.03 2.91
N ILE A 121 -10.20 -4.10 4.06
CA ILE A 121 -10.03 -5.33 4.82
C ILE A 121 -11.40 -5.96 5.15
N GLU A 122 -12.35 -5.17 5.66
CA GLU A 122 -13.70 -5.66 5.99
C GLU A 122 -14.41 -6.25 4.75
N LYS A 123 -14.21 -5.65 3.57
CA LYS A 123 -14.75 -6.16 2.30
C LYS A 123 -14.07 -7.46 1.88
N VAL A 124 -12.77 -7.61 2.10
CA VAL A 124 -12.02 -8.86 1.84
C VAL A 124 -12.51 -9.98 2.75
N GLU A 125 -12.61 -9.73 4.07
CA GLU A 125 -13.09 -10.70 5.06
C GLU A 125 -14.54 -11.15 4.78
N LYS A 126 -15.41 -10.21 4.38
CA LYS A 126 -16.78 -10.49 3.95
C LYS A 126 -16.87 -11.09 2.53
N ARG A 127 -15.74 -11.39 1.89
CA ARG A 127 -15.64 -11.96 0.53
C ARG A 127 -16.36 -11.14 -0.54
N LYS A 128 -16.42 -9.81 -0.35
CA LYS A 128 -16.98 -8.87 -1.32
C LYS A 128 -15.94 -8.46 -2.37
N ILE A 129 -14.66 -8.54 -2.03
CA ILE A 129 -13.52 -8.24 -2.90
C ILE A 129 -12.52 -9.38 -2.77
N ASN A 130 -11.92 -9.79 -3.88
CA ASN A 130 -10.74 -10.67 -3.87
C ASN A 130 -9.49 -9.78 -3.87
N PRO A 131 -8.60 -9.88 -2.87
CA PRO A 131 -7.42 -9.05 -2.79
C PRO A 131 -6.43 -9.39 -3.91
N ILE A 132 -5.80 -8.37 -4.49
CA ILE A 132 -4.78 -8.59 -5.53
C ILE A 132 -3.44 -9.08 -4.95
N CYS A 133 -3.16 -8.76 -3.68
CA CYS A 133 -1.99 -9.20 -2.94
C CYS A 133 -2.42 -10.11 -1.78
N PRO A 134 -2.79 -11.38 -2.04
CA PRO A 134 -3.29 -12.28 -1.00
C PRO A 134 -2.27 -12.54 0.11
N ASP A 135 -0.97 -12.63 -0.21
CA ASP A 135 0.08 -12.90 0.80
C ASP A 135 0.11 -11.82 1.90
N PHE A 136 -0.16 -10.57 1.55
CA PHE A 136 -0.24 -9.48 2.53
C PHE A 136 -1.50 -9.56 3.40
N ILE A 137 -2.60 -10.11 2.88
CA ILE A 137 -3.80 -10.38 3.68
C ILE A 137 -3.55 -11.53 4.66
N GLU A 138 -2.82 -12.56 4.24
CA GLU A 138 -2.41 -13.66 5.13
C GLU A 138 -1.52 -13.14 6.27
N ASP A 139 -0.50 -12.33 5.96
CA ASP A 139 0.36 -11.71 6.98
C ASP A 139 -0.41 -10.78 7.91
N TYR A 140 -1.38 -10.02 7.39
CA TYR A 140 -2.31 -9.24 8.22
C TYR A 140 -3.05 -10.15 9.20
N GLN A 141 -3.72 -11.18 8.72
CA GLN A 141 -4.55 -12.08 9.54
C GLN A 141 -3.74 -12.83 10.60
N ASP A 142 -2.50 -13.20 10.30
CA ASP A 142 -1.60 -13.89 11.24
C ASP A 142 -1.15 -12.99 12.39
N HIS A 143 -1.23 -11.67 12.23
CA HIS A 143 -0.76 -10.68 13.21
C HIS A 143 -1.87 -9.83 13.82
N VAL A 144 -3.11 -9.90 13.33
CA VAL A 144 -4.25 -9.34 14.05
C VAL A 144 -4.41 -10.12 15.35
N VAL A 145 -4.29 -9.43 16.48
CA VAL A 145 -4.61 -10.00 17.78
C VAL A 145 -6.13 -10.20 17.83
N THR A 146 -6.60 -11.41 17.57
CA THR A 146 -7.96 -11.78 17.93
C THR A 146 -8.01 -11.98 19.43
N ASP A 147 -8.95 -11.30 20.10
CA ASP A 147 -9.22 -11.42 21.54
C ASP A 147 -9.78 -12.80 21.93
N GLU A 148 -9.42 -13.87 21.22
CA GLU A 148 -9.79 -15.25 21.50
C GLU A 148 -8.70 -15.93 22.33
N GLY A 149 -8.57 -15.58 23.62
CA GLY A 149 -7.67 -16.36 24.48
C GLY A 149 -7.30 -15.85 25.87
N ASN A 150 -8.16 -15.12 26.58
CA ASN A 150 -8.01 -15.00 28.04
C ASN A 150 -9.26 -15.57 28.74
N ASN A 151 -9.39 -16.89 28.66
CA ASN A 151 -10.17 -17.68 29.62
C ASN A 151 -9.25 -18.79 30.14
N GLU A 152 -8.37 -18.44 31.08
CA GLU A 152 -7.87 -19.37 32.10
C GLU A 152 -8.21 -18.82 33.49
#